data_AF-A0A6S7GXW3-F1
#
_entry.id   AF-A0A6S7GXW3-F1
#
_cell.length_a   1.000
_cell.length_b   1.000
_cell.length_c   1.000
_cell.angle_alpha   90.00
_cell.angle_beta   90.00
_cell.angle_gamma   90.00
#
_symmetry.space_group_name_H-M   'P 1'
#
loop_
_entity.id
_entity.type
_entity.pdbx_description
1 polymer ?
#
loop_
_entity_poly.entity_id
_entity_poly.type
_entity_poly.pdbx_seq_one_letter_code
_entity_poly.pdbx_strand_id
1 'polypeptide(L)'
;MSLKIVVLMLVAGIAMAKVDEYGNDYETPEKKESANDEKPKMVMEDMNTETSTALVQNDAHDPDSIKNKGLCHWGIAVWFKPGFSIRCSCMKCTCKSGGNWACAYEFAYCPYFYCGNQIYNPSTQICCCGKVHSKKSRYSCCGYFYYDTRVSQCCNYYSVKPRKAKCPRYRV
;
A
#
# COMPACT_ATOMS: atom_id res chain seq x y z
N MET A 1 31.93 -26.44 -62.39
CA MET A 1 31.03 -27.18 -63.30
C MET A 1 30.52 -28.38 -62.54
N SER A 2 29.20 -28.64 -62.61
CA SER A 2 28.49 -29.81 -62.01
C SER A 2 28.24 -29.71 -60.49
N LEU A 3 27.07 -30.03 -59.92
CA LEU A 3 25.80 -30.54 -60.44
C LEU A 3 24.74 -30.35 -59.33
N LYS A 4 23.50 -30.01 -59.71
CA LYS A 4 22.35 -29.81 -58.82
C LYS A 4 21.87 -31.12 -58.20
N ILE A 5 21.55 -31.13 -56.91
CA ILE A 5 20.49 -32.02 -56.37
C ILE A 5 19.57 -31.20 -55.47
N VAL A 6 18.34 -31.09 -55.96
CA VAL A 6 17.14 -30.58 -55.31
C VAL A 6 16.69 -31.63 -54.30
N VAL A 7 16.47 -31.26 -53.04
CA VAL A 7 15.65 -32.06 -52.12
C VAL A 7 14.53 -31.21 -51.58
N LEU A 8 13.34 -31.80 -51.70
CA LEU A 8 12.01 -31.26 -51.52
C LEU A 8 11.75 -30.67 -50.13
N MET A 9 10.91 -29.64 -50.16
CA MET A 9 10.12 -29.10 -49.08
C MET A 9 9.39 -30.19 -48.27
N LEU A 10 9.58 -30.18 -46.96
CA LEU A 10 8.58 -30.63 -45.99
C LEU A 10 8.24 -29.44 -45.10
N VAL A 11 7.14 -28.77 -45.43
CA VAL A 11 6.55 -27.70 -44.61
C VAL A 11 5.72 -28.38 -43.53
N ALA A 12 6.34 -28.64 -42.37
CA ALA A 12 5.60 -28.89 -41.14
C ALA A 12 5.41 -27.54 -40.45
N GLY A 13 4.23 -26.94 -40.59
CA GLY A 13 3.86 -25.70 -39.92
C GLY A 13 3.72 -25.93 -38.42
N ILE A 14 4.72 -25.50 -37.64
CA ILE A 14 4.60 -25.37 -36.20
C ILE A 14 4.25 -23.92 -35.89
N ALA A 15 3.09 -23.70 -35.28
CA ALA A 15 2.68 -22.42 -34.74
C ALA A 15 3.73 -21.93 -33.73
N MET A 16 4.31 -20.75 -33.96
CA MET A 16 5.24 -20.13 -33.03
C MET A 16 4.44 -19.52 -31.87
N ALA A 17 4.47 -20.16 -30.70
CA ALA A 17 4.18 -19.49 -29.44
C ALA A 17 5.27 -18.43 -29.19
N LYS A 18 4.85 -17.21 -28.81
CA LYS A 18 5.76 -16.09 -28.53
C LYS A 18 6.00 -16.05 -27.03
N VAL A 19 7.21 -16.42 -26.60
CA VAL A 19 7.66 -16.40 -25.20
C VAL A 19 8.56 -15.17 -25.00
N ASP A 20 8.30 -14.40 -23.95
CA ASP A 20 9.19 -13.35 -23.44
C ASP A 20 10.12 -13.88 -22.34
N GLU A 21 11.22 -13.17 -22.09
CA GLU A 21 12.39 -13.59 -21.29
C GLU A 21 12.11 -13.82 -19.78
N TYR A 22 10.85 -13.79 -19.36
CA TYR A 22 10.39 -14.05 -17.98
C TYR A 22 9.15 -14.98 -17.92
N GLY A 23 8.92 -15.82 -18.93
CA GLY A 23 8.16 -17.07 -18.84
C GLY A 23 6.82 -17.02 -18.11
N ASN A 24 5.96 -16.04 -18.41
CA ASN A 24 4.58 -16.01 -17.91
C ASN A 24 3.59 -15.90 -19.07
N ASP A 25 2.65 -16.84 -19.13
CA ASP A 25 1.55 -16.86 -20.08
C ASP A 25 0.45 -15.86 -19.65
N TYR A 26 -0.01 -15.03 -20.58
CA TYR A 26 -1.21 -14.22 -20.40
C TYR A 26 -2.24 -14.60 -21.47
N GLU A 27 -3.28 -15.31 -21.04
CA GLU A 27 -4.49 -15.52 -21.83
C GLU A 27 -5.29 -14.21 -21.92
N THR A 28 -5.72 -13.90 -23.15
CA THR A 28 -6.61 -12.78 -23.44
C THR A 28 -8.05 -13.22 -23.14
N PRO A 29 -8.85 -12.50 -22.32
CA PRO A 29 -10.25 -12.88 -22.14
C PRO A 29 -11.11 -12.35 -23.28
N GLU A 30 -11.71 -13.27 -24.05
CA GLU A 30 -12.81 -12.98 -24.97
C GLU A 30 -14.07 -12.55 -24.20
N LYS A 31 -14.78 -11.57 -24.76
CA LYS A 31 -16.10 -11.10 -24.30
C LYS A 31 -17.16 -12.19 -24.48
N LYS A 32 -17.94 -12.49 -23.44
CA LYS A 32 -19.32 -12.99 -23.57
C LYS A 32 -20.24 -12.31 -22.56
N GLU A 33 -21.23 -11.63 -23.12
CA GLU A 33 -22.43 -11.10 -22.46
C GLU A 33 -23.36 -12.25 -22.07
N SER A 34 -23.81 -12.30 -20.82
CA SER A 34 -25.10 -12.88 -20.46
C SER A 34 -25.57 -12.28 -19.15
N ALA A 35 -26.76 -11.68 -19.20
CA ALA A 35 -27.44 -11.01 -18.12
C ALA A 35 -28.03 -12.00 -17.11
N ASN A 36 -27.86 -11.71 -15.82
CA ASN A 36 -28.88 -11.94 -14.81
C ASN A 36 -28.58 -11.01 -13.61
N ASP A 37 -29.41 -9.98 -13.49
CA ASP A 37 -29.43 -9.01 -12.39
C ASP A 37 -30.07 -9.64 -11.15
N GLU A 38 -29.30 -9.84 -10.09
CA GLU A 38 -29.84 -9.95 -8.74
C GLU A 38 -29.05 -9.01 -7.81
N LYS A 39 -29.61 -7.82 -7.60
CA LYS A 39 -29.07 -6.75 -6.77
C LYS A 39 -29.38 -7.03 -5.29
N PRO A 40 -28.39 -7.08 -4.38
CA PRO A 40 -28.67 -6.94 -2.96
C PRO A 40 -28.99 -5.47 -2.67
N LYS A 41 -30.23 -5.24 -2.23
CA LYS A 41 -30.77 -3.96 -1.80
C LYS A 41 -30.11 -3.58 -0.46
N MET A 42 -29.17 -2.63 -0.48
CA MET A 42 -28.75 -1.94 0.74
C MET A 42 -29.93 -1.10 1.23
N VAL A 43 -30.58 -1.56 2.29
CA VAL A 43 -31.52 -0.76 3.08
C VAL A 43 -30.69 -0.03 4.12
N MET A 44 -30.56 1.29 3.95
CA MET A 44 -30.29 2.20 5.06
C MET A 44 -31.63 2.76 5.55
N GLU A 45 -31.65 3.10 6.85
CA GLU A 45 -32.70 3.77 7.66
C GLU A 45 -33.09 2.86 8.84
N ASP A 46 -33.12 3.25 10.11
CA ASP A 46 -32.78 4.46 10.88
C ASP A 46 -32.46 3.91 12.31
N MET A 47 -31.89 4.60 13.30
CA MET A 47 -32.41 5.80 13.92
C MET A 47 -31.49 6.11 15.11
N ASN A 48 -31.15 7.38 15.22
CA ASN A 48 -30.60 8.03 16.41
C ASN A 48 -31.29 7.62 17.72
N THR A 49 -30.53 7.41 18.80
CA THR A 49 -30.82 8.04 20.09
C THR A 49 -29.63 7.89 21.05
N GLU A 50 -29.15 9.05 21.49
CA GLU A 50 -28.68 9.34 22.85
C GLU A 50 -27.35 8.73 23.33
N THR A 51 -26.36 9.63 23.36
CA THR A 51 -25.44 9.83 24.48
C THR A 51 -26.07 9.42 25.82
N SER A 52 -25.68 8.26 26.34
CA SER A 52 -25.72 8.03 27.78
C SER A 52 -24.46 7.31 28.23
N THR A 53 -23.83 7.94 29.20
CA THR A 53 -22.69 7.54 30.00
C THR A 53 -22.97 6.25 30.77
N ALA A 54 -22.44 5.12 30.31
CA ALA A 54 -21.90 4.02 31.12
C ALA A 54 -21.56 2.85 30.17
N LEU A 55 -20.28 2.62 29.91
CA LEU A 55 -19.86 1.33 29.36
C LEU A 55 -20.01 0.29 30.48
N VAL A 56 -21.17 -0.36 30.54
CA VAL A 56 -21.35 -1.55 31.37
C VAL A 56 -20.47 -2.63 30.76
N GLN A 57 -19.30 -2.82 31.35
CA GLN A 57 -18.51 -4.03 31.13
C GLN A 57 -19.24 -5.17 31.84
N ASN A 58 -20.12 -5.86 31.12
CA ASN A 58 -20.59 -7.17 31.54
C ASN A 58 -19.46 -8.17 31.30
N ASP A 59 -18.57 -8.25 32.28
CA ASP A 59 -17.60 -9.31 32.38
C ASP A 59 -18.31 -10.66 32.52
N ALA A 60 -17.81 -11.65 31.76
CA ALA A 60 -18.06 -13.08 31.91
C ALA A 60 -19.33 -13.70 31.29
N HIS A 61 -19.48 -13.66 29.96
CA HIS A 61 -20.02 -14.83 29.24
C HIS A 61 -19.61 -14.95 27.76
N ASP A 62 -18.38 -14.59 27.41
CA ASP A 62 -17.77 -15.04 26.15
C ASP A 62 -16.82 -16.21 26.47
N PRO A 63 -17.09 -17.44 25.99
CA PRO A 63 -16.21 -18.59 26.21
C PRO A 63 -14.77 -18.34 25.71
N ASP A 64 -14.59 -17.44 24.73
CA ASP A 64 -13.27 -17.07 24.23
C ASP A 64 -12.50 -16.14 25.19
N SER A 65 -13.21 -15.39 26.05
CA SER A 65 -12.59 -14.53 27.07
C SER A 65 -11.92 -15.36 28.19
N ILE A 66 -12.52 -16.50 28.56
CA ILE A 66 -11.94 -17.41 29.56
C ILE A 66 -10.67 -18.08 29.01
N LYS A 67 -10.72 -18.56 27.76
CA LYS A 67 -9.60 -19.25 27.10
C LYS A 67 -8.39 -18.34 26.90
N ASN A 68 -8.61 -17.06 26.61
CA ASN A 68 -7.55 -16.11 26.29
C ASN A 68 -7.16 -15.19 27.45
N LYS A 69 -7.62 -15.50 28.66
CA LYS A 69 -7.34 -14.70 29.86
C LYS A 69 -5.82 -14.54 30.07
N GLY A 70 -5.38 -13.29 30.16
CA GLY A 70 -3.97 -12.94 30.37
C GLY A 70 -3.10 -12.97 29.12
N LEU A 71 -3.66 -13.29 27.95
CA LEU A 71 -3.01 -13.12 26.65
C LEU A 71 -3.26 -11.71 26.12
N CYS A 72 -2.33 -11.17 25.34
CA CYS A 72 -2.50 -9.87 24.71
C CYS A 72 -3.08 -10.03 23.30
N HIS A 73 -4.14 -9.28 23.00
CA HIS A 73 -4.85 -9.34 21.72
C HIS A 73 -4.28 -8.34 20.70
N TRP A 74 -4.15 -8.70 19.42
CA TRP A 74 -3.71 -7.78 18.37
C TRP A 74 -4.30 -8.11 16.99
N GLY A 75 -5.35 -7.38 16.58
CA GLY A 75 -6.09 -7.66 15.34
C GLY A 75 -7.38 -8.41 15.61
N ILE A 76 -7.83 -9.25 14.68
CA ILE A 76 -9.04 -10.08 14.85
C ILE A 76 -8.60 -11.51 15.16
N ALA A 77 -8.98 -12.04 16.33
CA ALA A 77 -8.70 -13.42 16.76
C ALA A 77 -7.21 -13.81 16.87
N VAL A 78 -6.31 -12.85 17.11
CA VAL A 78 -4.87 -13.11 17.30
C VAL A 78 -4.47 -12.77 18.74
N TRP A 79 -3.91 -13.76 19.44
CA TRP A 79 -3.56 -13.68 20.87
C TRP A 79 -2.11 -14.07 21.12
N PHE A 80 -1.42 -13.32 21.98
CA PHE A 80 0.00 -13.48 22.27
C PHE A 80 0.25 -13.75 23.75
N LYS A 81 1.19 -14.65 24.05
CA LYS A 81 1.61 -14.94 25.42
C LYS A 81 2.44 -13.77 26.01
N PRO A 82 2.41 -13.58 27.35
CA PRO A 82 3.31 -12.65 28.02
C PRO A 82 4.77 -12.87 27.60
N GLY A 83 5.51 -11.78 27.42
CA GLY A 83 6.88 -11.76 26.90
C GLY A 83 6.98 -11.63 25.38
N PHE A 84 5.93 -11.95 24.62
CA PHE A 84 5.94 -11.75 23.18
C PHE A 84 6.01 -10.27 22.83
N SER A 85 6.87 -9.91 21.88
CA SER A 85 7.04 -8.53 21.42
C SER A 85 6.66 -8.40 19.96
N ILE A 86 5.86 -7.39 19.67
CA ILE A 86 5.47 -7.00 18.31
C ILE A 86 5.92 -5.58 18.03
N ARG A 87 6.05 -5.25 16.75
CA ARG A 87 6.33 -3.89 16.30
C ARG A 87 5.15 -3.35 15.52
N CYS A 88 4.73 -2.15 15.86
CA CYS A 88 3.74 -1.37 15.13
C CYS A 88 4.36 -0.03 14.78
N SER A 89 4.73 0.15 13.52
CA SER A 89 5.54 1.28 13.08
C SER A 89 6.81 1.41 13.95
N CYS A 90 6.86 2.44 14.82
CA CYS A 90 8.01 2.75 15.67
C CYS A 90 7.82 2.32 17.12
N MET A 91 6.62 1.86 17.46
CA MET A 91 6.32 1.33 18.78
C MET A 91 6.72 -0.13 18.80
N LYS A 92 7.48 -0.52 19.83
CA LYS A 92 7.58 -1.90 20.25
C LYS A 92 6.63 -2.10 21.39
N CYS A 93 5.73 -3.07 21.23
CA CYS A 93 4.78 -3.48 22.25
C CYS A 93 5.20 -4.84 22.78
N THR A 94 5.41 -4.95 24.08
CA THR A 94 5.70 -6.21 24.76
C THR A 94 4.47 -6.63 25.57
N CYS A 95 3.98 -7.83 25.34
CA CYS A 95 2.86 -8.38 26.09
C CYS A 95 3.27 -8.59 27.55
N LYS A 96 2.56 -7.99 28.49
CA LYS A 96 2.77 -8.17 29.93
C LYS A 96 1.83 -9.24 30.49
N SER A 97 2.20 -9.76 31.65
CA SER A 97 1.31 -10.61 32.46
C SER A 97 0.01 -9.85 32.74
N GLY A 98 -1.14 -10.48 32.46
CA GLY A 98 -2.46 -9.85 32.60
C GLY A 98 -3.08 -9.36 31.30
N GLY A 99 -2.44 -9.60 30.14
CA GLY A 99 -3.03 -9.32 28.82
C GLY A 99 -2.88 -7.87 28.33
N ASN A 100 -2.05 -7.08 29.00
CA ASN A 100 -1.81 -5.69 28.64
C ASN A 100 -0.55 -5.53 27.78
N TRP A 101 -0.64 -4.74 26.71
CA TRP A 101 0.53 -4.36 25.92
C TRP A 101 1.28 -3.21 26.58
N ALA A 102 2.55 -3.42 26.92
CA ALA A 102 3.46 -2.34 27.26
C ALA A 102 4.16 -1.86 25.99
N CYS A 103 3.67 -0.76 25.43
CA CYS A 103 4.24 -0.16 24.23
C CYS A 103 5.14 1.01 24.57
N ALA A 104 6.31 1.07 23.91
CA ALA A 104 7.19 2.22 23.97
C ALA A 104 7.73 2.51 22.57
N TYR A 105 8.00 3.79 22.30
CA TYR A 105 8.82 4.19 21.17
C TYR A 105 10.27 3.85 21.50
N GLU A 106 10.74 2.72 20.96
CA GLU A 106 12.11 2.25 21.23
C GLU A 106 13.11 2.86 20.24
N PHE A 107 12.63 3.46 19.14
CA PHE A 107 13.47 4.11 18.15
C PHE A 107 13.30 5.63 18.19
N ALA A 108 14.41 6.35 18.39
CA ALA A 108 14.49 7.79 18.11
C ALA A 108 14.29 8.11 16.61
N TYR A 109 14.40 7.10 15.73
CA TYR A 109 14.17 7.20 14.29
C TYR A 109 13.28 6.05 13.83
N CYS A 110 12.01 6.35 13.54
CA CYS A 110 11.15 5.47 12.75
C CYS A 110 11.83 5.19 11.39
N PRO A 111 12.27 3.97 11.07
CA PRO A 111 12.92 3.72 9.78
C PRO A 111 11.95 3.84 8.60
N TYR A 112 10.64 3.87 8.88
CA TYR A 112 9.57 3.80 7.90
C TYR A 112 8.47 4.81 8.24
N PHE A 113 8.14 5.66 7.28
CA PHE A 113 7.07 6.65 7.33
C PHE A 113 6.02 6.31 6.27
N TYR A 114 4.80 6.82 6.43
CA TYR A 114 3.75 6.66 5.42
C TYR A 114 3.67 7.88 4.50
N CYS A 115 3.46 7.60 3.22
CA CYS A 115 3.21 8.58 2.17
C CYS A 115 2.01 8.10 1.37
N GLY A 116 0.84 8.68 1.64
CA GLY A 116 -0.43 8.06 1.20
C GLY A 116 -0.55 6.66 1.79
N ASN A 117 -0.75 5.65 0.94
CA ASN A 117 -0.88 4.25 1.33
C ASN A 117 0.43 3.45 1.20
N GLN A 118 1.56 4.13 0.98
CA GLN A 118 2.86 3.49 0.77
C GLN A 118 3.81 3.80 1.92
N ILE A 119 4.55 2.78 2.36
CA ILE A 119 5.61 2.94 3.34
C ILE A 119 6.88 3.40 2.61
N TYR A 120 7.60 4.37 3.17
CA TYR A 120 8.88 4.85 2.64
C TYR A 120 9.92 5.07 3.72
N ASN A 121 11.20 4.96 3.36
CA ASN A 121 12.31 5.26 4.25
C ASN A 121 12.77 6.72 4.04
N PRO A 122 12.60 7.64 5.01
CA PRO A 122 12.95 9.06 4.85
C PRO A 122 14.46 9.31 4.71
N SER A 123 15.28 8.31 5.04
CA SER A 123 16.74 8.37 4.88
C SER A 123 17.13 8.33 3.40
N THR A 124 16.41 7.54 2.59
CA THR A 124 16.73 7.29 1.17
C THR A 124 15.64 7.75 0.21
N GLN A 125 14.47 8.11 0.72
CA GLN A 125 13.28 8.48 -0.06
C GLN A 125 12.65 9.76 0.48
N ILE A 126 11.77 10.36 -0.33
CA ILE A 126 11.00 11.55 -0.01
C ILE A 126 9.56 11.39 -0.50
N CYS A 127 8.62 11.93 0.26
CA CYS A 127 7.20 11.94 -0.09
C CYS A 127 6.80 13.30 -0.68
N CYS A 128 6.30 13.32 -1.93
CA CYS A 128 5.71 14.49 -2.56
C CYS A 128 4.19 14.28 -2.69
N CYS A 129 3.40 14.85 -1.77
CA CYS A 129 1.94 14.75 -1.71
C CYS A 129 1.39 13.33 -1.96
N GLY A 130 1.91 12.31 -1.27
CA GLY A 130 1.42 10.94 -1.40
C GLY A 130 2.11 10.09 -2.47
N LYS A 131 3.07 10.65 -3.22
CA LYS A 131 3.96 9.89 -4.10
C LYS A 131 5.38 9.80 -3.54
N VAL A 132 5.90 8.58 -3.44
CA VAL A 132 7.26 8.33 -2.94
C VAL A 132 8.27 8.43 -4.08
N HIS A 133 9.38 9.13 -3.83
CA HIS A 133 10.50 9.27 -4.74
C HIS A 133 11.81 8.91 -4.04
N SER A 134 12.80 8.42 -4.80
CA SER A 134 14.17 8.28 -4.28
C SER A 134 14.79 9.66 -4.05
N LYS A 135 15.40 9.86 -2.90
CA LYS A 135 16.01 11.12 -2.49
C LYS A 135 17.26 11.37 -3.32
N LYS A 136 17.23 12.43 -4.13
CA LYS A 136 18.35 12.92 -4.94
C LYS A 136 18.78 14.29 -4.45
N SER A 137 20.08 14.56 -4.51
CA SER A 137 20.61 15.90 -4.25
C SER A 137 20.05 16.88 -5.28
N ARG A 138 19.73 18.12 -4.85
CA ARG A 138 19.14 19.17 -5.69
C ARG A 138 17.79 18.81 -6.31
N TYR A 139 17.04 17.90 -5.70
CA TYR A 139 15.63 17.68 -6.03
C TYR A 139 14.73 18.08 -4.87
N SER A 140 13.55 18.59 -5.17
CA SER A 140 12.55 18.98 -4.18
C SER A 140 11.13 18.68 -4.67
N CYS A 141 10.18 18.72 -3.74
CA CYS A 141 8.76 18.59 -4.04
C CYS A 141 8.13 19.97 -4.30
N CYS A 142 7.20 20.02 -5.25
CA CYS A 142 6.27 21.12 -5.49
C CYS A 142 4.88 20.50 -5.64
N GLY A 143 4.19 20.32 -4.52
CA GLY A 143 2.98 19.50 -4.49
C GLY A 143 3.32 18.05 -4.86
N TYR A 144 2.67 17.53 -5.91
CA TYR A 144 2.92 16.19 -6.45
C TYR A 144 4.17 16.10 -7.34
N PHE A 145 4.80 17.22 -7.70
CA PHE A 145 5.93 17.24 -8.63
C PHE A 145 7.27 17.08 -7.89
N TYR A 146 8.05 16.06 -8.25
CA TYR A 146 9.44 15.91 -7.83
C TYR A 146 10.39 16.41 -8.93
N TYR A 147 11.09 17.52 -8.69
CA TYR A 147 11.80 18.25 -9.74
C TYR A 147 13.23 18.63 -9.35
N ASP A 148 14.09 18.80 -10.35
CA ASP A 148 15.47 19.29 -10.19
C ASP A 148 15.49 20.82 -9.98
N THR A 149 15.96 21.25 -8.81
CA THR A 149 16.03 22.65 -8.41
C THR A 149 17.12 23.45 -9.13
N ARG A 150 17.98 22.79 -9.91
CA ARG A 150 19.00 23.45 -10.74
C ARG A 150 18.40 24.09 -11.99
N VAL A 151 17.40 23.45 -12.59
CA VAL A 151 16.80 23.86 -13.88
C VAL A 151 15.40 24.44 -13.72
N SER A 152 14.71 24.13 -12.62
CA SER A 152 13.33 24.51 -12.39
C SER A 152 13.10 25.08 -10.99
N GLN A 153 11.95 25.72 -10.78
CA GLN A 153 11.48 26.26 -9.52
C GLN A 153 9.99 25.93 -9.31
N CYS A 154 9.56 25.93 -8.06
CA CYS A 154 8.16 25.76 -7.68
C CYS A 154 7.44 27.12 -7.65
N CYS A 155 6.29 27.21 -8.32
CA CYS A 155 5.36 28.32 -8.26
C CYS A 155 4.06 27.85 -7.59
N ASN A 156 3.57 28.61 -6.62
CA ASN A 156 2.30 28.39 -5.91
C ASN A 156 2.13 27.00 -5.26
N TYR A 157 3.21 26.29 -4.92
CA TYR A 157 3.17 24.97 -4.27
C TYR A 157 2.57 23.80 -5.10
N TYR A 158 2.19 24.01 -6.36
CA TYR A 158 1.66 22.93 -7.21
C TYR A 158 2.07 23.04 -8.68
N SER A 159 2.91 24.01 -9.08
CA SER A 159 3.36 24.12 -10.48
C SER A 159 4.87 24.28 -10.57
N VAL A 160 5.51 23.51 -11.45
CA VAL A 160 6.95 23.60 -11.70
C VAL A 160 7.19 24.37 -12.99
N LYS A 161 8.05 25.39 -12.92
CA LYS A 161 8.42 26.25 -14.05
C LYS A 161 9.94 26.32 -14.19
N PRO A 162 10.48 26.72 -15.36
CA PRO A 162 11.92 26.97 -15.49
C PRO A 162 12.44 27.93 -14.41
N ARG A 163 13.69 27.76 -13.98
CA ARG A 163 14.26 28.48 -12.82
C ARG A 163 14.22 30.01 -12.93
N LYS A 164 14.21 30.55 -14.15
CA LYS A 164 14.14 32.00 -14.42
C LYS A 164 12.74 32.49 -14.82
N ALA A 165 11.74 31.62 -14.85
CA ALA A 165 10.39 32.01 -15.19
C ALA A 165 9.79 32.97 -14.15
N LYS A 166 8.92 33.87 -14.57
CA LYS A 166 8.12 34.69 -13.65
C LYS A 166 6.95 33.85 -13.15
N CYS A 167 6.89 33.57 -11.85
CA CYS A 167 5.73 32.90 -11.26
C CYS A 167 4.52 33.84 -11.23
N PRO A 168 3.29 33.32 -11.50
CA PRO A 168 2.07 34.09 -11.28
C PRO A 168 1.97 34.52 -9.81
N ARG A 169 1.61 35.78 -9.57
CA ARG A 169 1.53 36.35 -8.21
C ARG A 169 0.24 36.03 -7.45
N TYR A 170 -0.79 35.58 -8.15
CA TYR A 170 -2.05 35.23 -7.52
C TYR A 170 -1.93 33.86 -6.84
N ARG A 171 -2.39 33.79 -5.59
CA ARG A 171 -2.74 32.51 -4.98
C ARG A 171 -4.06 32.09 -5.63
N VAL A 172 -4.06 30.95 -6.30
CA VAL A 172 -5.29 30.26 -6.70
C VAL A 172 -5.86 29.57 -5.47
#